data_AF-A0A4Q3B042-F1
#
_entry.id   AF-A0A4Q3B042-F1
#
_cell.length_a   1.000
_cell.length_b   1.000
_cell.length_c   1.000
_cell.angle_alpha   90.00
_cell.angle_beta   90.00
_cell.angle_gamma   90.00
#
_symmetry.space_group_name_H-M   'P 1'
#
loop_
_entity.id
_entity.type
_entity.pdbx_description
1 polymer ?
#
loop_
_entity_poly.entity_id
_entity_poly.type
_entity_poly.pdbx_seq_one_letter_code
_entity_poly.pdbx_strand_id
1 'polypeptide(L)'
;MNKISTQVGRYFIALSLSFTVLTSNAQTPGLKFRNPVLIDGTAGQQNAEYKFSNVYTAPNGTVVNAIVKIKKLENGATLVNIDETSSGYPDAWQPVVGGPTTKGTNSYIEWEIRFKKNNDDDYEFSQFVMSAVDVD
;
A
#
# COMPACT_ATOMS: atom_id res chain seq x y z
N MET A 1 -39.99 62.73 44.52
CA MET A 1 -38.64 62.34 44.04
C MET A 1 -38.58 60.81 44.01
N ASN A 2 -38.90 60.18 42.87
CA ASN A 2 -38.82 58.73 42.71
C ASN A 2 -37.67 58.42 41.76
N LYS A 3 -36.61 57.78 42.26
CA LYS A 3 -35.52 57.24 41.43
C LYS A 3 -35.95 55.86 40.94
N ILE A 4 -36.33 55.74 39.67
CA ILE A 4 -36.49 54.44 39.02
C ILE A 4 -35.10 54.05 38.50
N SER A 5 -34.47 53.09 39.18
CA SER A 5 -33.20 52.49 38.77
C SER A 5 -33.47 51.50 37.65
N THR A 6 -33.01 51.78 36.43
CA THR A 6 -33.11 50.85 35.30
C THR A 6 -31.80 50.09 35.18
N GLN A 7 -31.74 48.87 35.74
CA GLN A 7 -30.63 47.98 35.51
C GLN A 7 -30.74 47.42 34.08
N VAL A 8 -29.89 47.91 33.17
CA VAL A 8 -29.74 47.37 31.82
C VAL A 8 -29.08 45.99 31.91
N GLY A 9 -29.89 44.94 31.87
CA GLY A 9 -29.44 43.56 31.77
C GLY A 9 -28.67 43.36 30.47
N ARG A 10 -27.35 43.12 30.58
CA ARG A 10 -26.49 42.77 29.45
C ARG A 10 -26.68 41.28 29.15
N TYR A 11 -27.42 40.96 28.10
CA TYR A 11 -27.48 39.59 27.57
C TYR A 11 -26.16 39.27 26.87
N PHE A 12 -25.29 38.49 27.52
CA PHE A 12 -24.16 37.86 26.86
C PHE A 12 -24.65 36.59 26.14
N ILE A 13 -24.67 36.61 24.81
CA ILE A 13 -24.89 35.40 24.01
C ILE A 13 -23.55 34.65 23.97
N ALA A 14 -23.45 33.53 24.68
CA ALA A 14 -22.32 32.61 24.55
C ALA A 14 -22.51 31.75 23.29
N LEU A 15 -21.84 32.10 22.21
CA LEU A 15 -21.79 31.27 21.00
C LEU A 15 -20.77 30.14 21.22
N SER A 16 -21.26 28.95 21.58
CA SER A 16 -20.41 27.76 21.70
C SER A 16 -20.09 27.22 20.31
N LEU A 17 -18.86 27.45 19.85
CA LEU A 17 -18.33 26.85 18.63
C LEU A 17 -17.87 25.41 18.96
N SER A 18 -18.71 24.42 18.63
CA SER A 18 -18.33 23.02 18.77
C SER A 18 -17.37 22.64 17.64
N PHE A 19 -16.08 22.54 17.93
CA PHE A 19 -15.10 21.95 17.02
C PHE A 19 -15.22 20.43 17.12
N THR A 20 -15.88 19.81 16.15
CA THR A 20 -15.81 18.35 15.99
C THR A 20 -14.43 18.02 15.45
N VAL A 21 -13.58 17.43 16.30
CA VAL A 21 -12.31 16.86 15.85
C VAL A 21 -12.65 15.63 15.00
N LEU A 22 -12.52 15.75 13.68
CA LEU A 22 -12.59 14.61 12.78
C LEU A 22 -11.33 13.77 12.99
N THR A 23 -11.40 12.74 13.82
CA THR A 23 -10.38 11.71 13.88
C THR A 23 -10.47 10.87 12.61
N SER A 24 -9.51 11.00 11.69
CA SER A 24 -9.40 10.06 10.58
C SER A 24 -8.91 8.71 11.13
N ASN A 25 -9.76 7.68 11.12
CA ASN A 25 -9.27 6.33 11.31
C ASN A 25 -8.39 5.97 10.11
N ALA A 26 -7.14 5.60 10.34
CA ALA A 26 -6.28 5.09 9.27
C ALA A 26 -6.95 3.83 8.71
N GLN A 27 -7.47 3.91 7.49
CA GLN A 27 -8.02 2.76 6.81
C GLN A 27 -6.86 1.96 6.23
N THR A 28 -6.84 0.65 6.51
CA THR A 28 -5.89 -0.26 5.85
C THR A 28 -6.13 -0.21 4.34
N PRO A 29 -5.10 0.09 3.53
CA PRO A 29 -5.26 0.24 2.09
C PRO A 29 -5.58 -1.12 1.45
N GLY A 30 -6.67 -1.18 0.69
CA GLY A 30 -6.97 -2.33 -0.17
C GLY A 30 -6.15 -2.25 -1.45
N LEU A 31 -4.92 -2.79 -1.39
CA LEU A 31 -4.02 -2.80 -2.54
C LEU A 31 -4.50 -3.77 -3.62
N LYS A 32 -4.32 -3.39 -4.89
CA LYS A 32 -4.72 -4.16 -6.06
C LYS A 32 -3.53 -4.35 -6.99
N PHE A 33 -2.88 -5.50 -6.91
CA PHE A 33 -1.77 -5.85 -7.80
C PHE A 33 -2.35 -6.50 -9.04
N ARG A 34 -2.15 -5.88 -10.20
CA ARG A 34 -2.60 -6.40 -11.50
C ARG A 34 -1.65 -5.98 -12.60
N ASN A 35 -1.56 -6.80 -13.64
CA ASN A 35 -0.91 -6.50 -14.91
C ASN A 35 0.52 -5.91 -14.74
N PRO A 36 1.44 -6.63 -14.10
CA PRO A 36 2.81 -6.15 -13.95
C PRO A 36 3.49 -5.93 -15.29
N VAL A 37 4.29 -4.87 -15.36
CA VAL A 37 5.16 -4.57 -16.51
C VAL A 37 6.61 -4.60 -16.06
N LEU A 38 7.47 -5.34 -16.77
CA LEU A 38 8.91 -5.26 -16.56
C LEU A 38 9.41 -3.87 -16.96
N ILE A 39 10.04 -3.15 -16.03
CA ILE A 39 10.54 -1.79 -16.25
C ILE A 39 12.07 -1.70 -16.20
N ASP A 40 12.76 -2.68 -15.61
CA ASP A 40 14.21 -2.76 -15.59
C ASP A 40 14.71 -4.21 -15.46
N GLY A 41 15.93 -4.46 -15.93
CA GLY A 41 16.58 -5.77 -15.92
C GLY A 41 16.00 -6.79 -16.92
N THR A 42 16.24 -8.07 -16.64
CA THR A 42 15.78 -9.20 -17.47
C THR A 42 14.68 -9.95 -16.73
N ALA A 43 13.55 -10.21 -17.39
CA ALA A 43 12.42 -10.93 -16.78
C ALA A 43 12.87 -12.20 -16.04
N GLY A 44 12.44 -12.31 -14.79
CA GLY A 44 12.67 -13.46 -13.91
C GLY A 44 14.07 -13.55 -13.31
N GLN A 45 14.97 -12.61 -13.60
CA GLN A 45 16.35 -12.62 -13.12
C GLN A 45 16.57 -11.68 -11.94
N GLN A 46 17.66 -11.89 -11.21
CA GLN A 46 18.10 -10.97 -10.17
C GLN A 46 18.25 -9.54 -10.72
N ASN A 47 17.81 -8.57 -9.94
CA ASN A 47 17.68 -7.14 -10.23
C ASN A 47 16.55 -6.75 -11.19
N ALA A 48 15.75 -7.68 -11.71
CA ALA A 48 14.56 -7.32 -12.49
C ALA A 48 13.55 -6.54 -11.63
N GLU A 49 12.95 -5.51 -12.22
CA GLU A 49 11.94 -4.68 -11.56
C GLU A 49 10.63 -4.69 -12.34
N TYR A 50 9.52 -4.95 -11.64
CA TYR A 50 8.18 -4.98 -12.19
C TYR A 50 7.33 -3.88 -11.58
N LYS A 51 6.69 -3.09 -12.43
CA LYS A 51 5.74 -2.05 -12.01
C LYS A 51 4.32 -2.58 -12.08
N PHE A 52 3.65 -2.53 -10.94
CA PHE A 52 2.19 -2.63 -10.84
C PHE A 52 1.64 -1.21 -10.74
N SER A 53 0.93 -0.78 -11.77
CA SER A 53 0.42 0.60 -11.83
C SER A 53 -0.90 0.74 -11.08
N ASN A 54 -1.06 1.87 -10.38
CA ASN A 54 -2.27 2.21 -9.62
C ASN A 54 -2.76 1.07 -8.69
N VAL A 55 -1.86 0.57 -7.84
CA VAL A 55 -2.22 -0.42 -6.82
C VAL A 55 -3.14 0.17 -5.75
N TYR A 56 -3.15 1.49 -5.61
CA TYR A 56 -3.99 2.21 -4.66
C TYR A 56 -4.16 3.67 -5.08
N THR A 57 -5.32 4.26 -4.78
CA THR A 57 -5.54 5.70 -4.86
C THR A 57 -5.88 6.21 -3.46
N ALA A 58 -5.03 7.06 -2.91
CA ALA A 58 -5.22 7.65 -1.59
C ALA A 58 -6.44 8.59 -1.54
N PRO A 59 -7.01 8.88 -0.36
CA PRO A 59 -8.17 9.77 -0.22
C PRO A 59 -7.96 11.17 -0.79
N ASN A 60 -6.71 11.64 -0.85
CA ASN A 60 -6.35 12.93 -1.45
C ASN A 60 -6.16 12.87 -2.99
N GLY A 61 -6.50 11.76 -3.64
CA GLY A 61 -6.36 11.55 -5.08
C GLY A 61 -4.96 11.12 -5.53
N THR A 62 -4.01 10.90 -4.61
CA THR A 62 -2.66 10.43 -4.98
C THR A 62 -2.73 8.99 -5.47
N VAL A 63 -2.35 8.77 -6.74
CA VAL A 63 -2.17 7.43 -7.30
C VAL A 63 -0.84 6.85 -6.85
N VAL A 64 -0.88 5.62 -6.37
CA VAL A 64 0.26 4.86 -5.87
C VAL A 64 0.49 3.66 -6.76
N ASN A 65 1.73 3.51 -7.22
CA ASN A 65 2.25 2.36 -7.96
C ASN A 65 3.10 1.50 -7.01
N ALA A 66 3.23 0.21 -7.29
CA ALA A 66 4.20 -0.65 -6.60
C ALA A 66 5.30 -1.08 -7.58
N ILE A 67 6.55 -0.97 -7.14
CA ILE A 67 7.71 -1.51 -7.84
C ILE A 67 8.21 -2.71 -7.04
N VAL A 68 8.14 -3.88 -7.66
CA VAL A 68 8.59 -5.15 -7.07
C VAL A 68 9.90 -5.56 -7.75
N LYS A 69 10.96 -5.68 -6.95
CA LYS A 69 12.30 -6.07 -7.41
C LYS A 69 12.65 -7.47 -6.92
N ILE A 70 13.19 -8.29 -7.82
CA ILE A 70 13.90 -9.52 -7.45
C ILE A 70 15.28 -9.10 -6.94
N LYS A 71 15.48 -9.01 -5.61
CA LYS A 71 16.79 -8.65 -5.08
C LYS A 71 17.79 -9.80 -5.15
N LYS A 72 17.33 -11.03 -4.95
CA LYS A 72 18.19 -12.21 -4.90
C LYS A 72 17.42 -13.46 -5.28
N LEU A 73 18.06 -14.33 -6.06
CA LEU A 73 17.62 -15.70 -6.33
C LEU A 73 18.62 -16.65 -5.65
N GLU A 74 18.21 -17.32 -4.58
CA GLU A 74 19.12 -18.17 -3.80
C GLU A 74 18.99 -19.64 -4.18
N ASN A 75 20.14 -20.31 -4.34
CA ASN A 75 20.25 -21.77 -4.44
C ASN A 75 19.33 -22.40 -5.52
N GLY A 76 19.24 -21.77 -6.69
CA GLY A 76 18.45 -22.27 -7.80
C GLY A 76 16.94 -21.95 -7.71
N ALA A 77 16.53 -21.05 -6.81
CA ALA A 77 15.20 -20.47 -6.86
C ALA A 77 14.97 -19.76 -8.20
N THR A 78 13.77 -19.88 -8.75
CA THR A 78 13.38 -19.26 -10.02
C THR A 78 12.02 -18.60 -9.90
N LEU A 79 11.83 -17.49 -10.61
CA LEU A 79 10.50 -16.94 -10.83
C LEU A 79 9.88 -17.60 -12.05
N VAL A 80 8.76 -18.31 -11.86
CA VAL A 80 8.01 -18.96 -12.95
C VAL A 80 6.99 -17.99 -13.54
N ASN A 81 6.25 -17.30 -12.68
CA ASN A 81 5.31 -16.24 -13.06
C ASN A 81 5.38 -15.12 -12.02
N ILE A 82 5.47 -13.86 -12.46
CA ILE A 82 5.49 -12.71 -11.56
C ILE A 82 4.14 -12.47 -10.88
N ASP A 83 3.04 -12.84 -11.54
CA ASP A 83 1.68 -12.63 -11.04
C ASP A 83 0.69 -13.58 -11.74
N GLU A 84 0.24 -14.60 -11.02
CA GLU A 84 -0.76 -15.57 -11.50
C GLU A 84 -2.17 -15.07 -11.21
N THR A 85 -2.91 -14.74 -12.28
CA THR A 85 -4.24 -14.12 -12.18
C THR A 85 -5.39 -15.07 -12.51
N SER A 86 -5.11 -16.28 -12.98
CA SER A 86 -6.13 -17.27 -13.36
C SER A 86 -6.71 -18.05 -12.18
N SER A 87 -6.11 -17.93 -11.00
CA SER A 87 -6.53 -18.62 -9.77
C SER A 87 -6.32 -17.73 -8.53
N GLY A 88 -7.01 -18.05 -7.43
CA GLY A 88 -6.86 -17.31 -6.17
C GLY A 88 -7.61 -15.98 -6.13
N TYR A 89 -7.01 -14.95 -5.51
CA TYR A 89 -7.61 -13.63 -5.29
C TYR A 89 -6.97 -12.59 -6.22
N PRO A 90 -7.62 -12.18 -7.34
CA PRO A 90 -6.99 -11.42 -8.42
C PRO A 90 -6.47 -10.01 -8.09
N ASP A 91 -6.69 -9.52 -6.86
CA ASP A 91 -6.15 -8.25 -6.38
C ASP A 91 -4.88 -8.44 -5.52
N ALA A 92 -4.58 -9.67 -5.08
CA ALA A 92 -3.31 -9.98 -4.44
C ALA A 92 -2.20 -10.07 -5.48
N TRP A 93 -0.98 -9.77 -5.04
CA TRP A 93 0.21 -10.16 -5.80
C TRP A 93 0.43 -11.66 -5.59
N GLN A 94 0.44 -12.43 -6.67
CA GLN A 94 0.48 -13.90 -6.63
C GLN A 94 1.68 -14.45 -7.42
N PRO A 95 2.93 -14.30 -6.94
CA PRO A 95 4.09 -14.82 -7.64
C PRO A 95 4.13 -16.36 -7.59
N VAL A 96 4.42 -17.00 -8.72
CA VAL A 96 4.69 -18.44 -8.79
C VAL A 96 6.19 -18.64 -8.78
N VAL A 97 6.68 -19.32 -7.74
CA VAL A 97 8.10 -19.58 -7.54
C VAL A 97 8.43 -21.04 -7.81
N GLY A 98 9.59 -21.28 -8.41
CA GLY A 98 10.17 -22.59 -8.62
C GLY A 98 11.41 -22.79 -7.74
N GLY A 99 11.76 -24.04 -7.49
CA GLY A 99 12.94 -24.44 -6.72
C GLY A 99 13.94 -25.28 -7.52
N PRO A 100 15.13 -25.52 -6.96
CA PRO A 100 16.13 -26.40 -7.57
C PRO A 100 15.59 -27.84 -7.65
N THR A 101 16.10 -28.61 -8.61
CA THR A 101 15.76 -30.04 -8.75
C THR A 101 16.36 -30.90 -7.64
N THR A 102 17.42 -30.43 -6.99
CA THR A 102 18.11 -31.13 -5.90
C THR A 102 17.37 -30.91 -4.58
N LYS A 103 16.90 -32.00 -3.96
CA LYS A 103 16.21 -31.97 -2.66
C LYS A 103 17.17 -31.60 -1.52
N GLY A 104 16.65 -30.96 -0.47
CA GLY A 104 17.37 -30.68 0.78
C GLY A 104 18.17 -29.37 0.79
N THR A 105 18.06 -28.55 -0.26
CA THR A 105 18.66 -27.21 -0.29
C THR A 105 17.58 -26.16 -0.01
N ASN A 106 17.84 -25.27 0.95
CA ASN A 106 16.97 -24.12 1.19
C ASN A 106 17.13 -23.13 0.02
N SER A 107 16.05 -22.92 -0.74
CA SER A 107 15.99 -21.97 -1.84
C SER A 107 14.92 -20.91 -1.57
N TYR A 108 15.19 -19.66 -1.91
CA TYR A 108 14.23 -18.57 -1.74
C TYR A 108 14.47 -17.45 -2.75
N ILE A 109 13.46 -16.61 -2.93
CA ILE A 109 13.59 -15.33 -3.62
C ILE A 109 13.48 -14.23 -2.57
N GLU A 110 14.45 -13.31 -2.56
CA GLU A 110 14.37 -12.09 -1.77
C GLU A 110 13.74 -10.99 -2.62
N TRP A 111 12.70 -10.36 -2.09
CA TRP A 111 11.94 -9.31 -2.76
C TRP A 111 12.15 -7.97 -2.09
N GLU A 112 12.15 -6.90 -2.87
CA GLU A 112 11.98 -5.54 -2.38
C GLU A 112 10.75 -4.92 -3.04
N ILE A 113 9.86 -4.36 -2.23
CA ILE A 113 8.62 -3.74 -2.70
C ILE A 113 8.65 -2.27 -2.29
N ARG A 114 8.57 -1.37 -3.27
CA ARG A 114 8.57 0.08 -3.07
C ARG A 114 7.27 0.65 -3.58
N PHE A 115 6.67 1.56 -2.82
CA PHE A 115 5.46 2.26 -3.23
C PHE A 115 5.82 3.67 -3.69
N LYS A 116 5.38 4.03 -4.89
CA LYS A 116 5.76 5.26 -5.58
C LYS A 116 4.54 6.03 -6.04
N LYS A 117 4.58 7.35 -5.94
CA LYS A 117 3.61 8.23 -6.56
C LYS A 117 3.81 8.26 -8.08
N ASN A 118 2.91 8.89 -8.83
CA ASN A 118 3.05 9.02 -10.29
C ASN A 118 4.27 9.84 -10.74
N ASN A 119 4.80 10.70 -9.88
CA ASN A 119 6.03 11.45 -10.12
C ASN A 119 7.29 10.72 -9.60
N ASP A 120 7.20 9.42 -9.32
CA ASP A 120 8.26 8.53 -8.82
C ASP A 120 8.83 8.85 -7.41
N ASP A 121 8.26 9.84 -6.72
CA ASP A 121 8.50 10.05 -5.28
C ASP A 121 8.04 8.84 -4.47
N ASP A 122 8.72 8.59 -3.35
CA ASP A 122 8.28 7.58 -2.38
C ASP A 122 6.89 7.91 -1.81
N TYR A 123 6.09 6.86 -1.63
CA TYR A 123 4.81 6.90 -0.96
C TYR A 123 4.87 6.04 0.31
N GLU A 124 4.61 6.65 1.45
CA GLU A 124 4.55 5.97 2.73
C GLU A 124 3.10 5.79 3.18
N PHE A 125 2.74 4.56 3.55
CA PHE A 125 1.46 4.30 4.19
C PHE A 125 1.55 4.63 5.68
N SER A 126 0.55 5.34 6.22
CA SER A 126 0.42 5.55 7.66
C SER A 126 0.14 4.25 8.43
N GLN A 127 -0.41 3.24 7.74
CA GLN A 127 -0.62 1.89 8.25
C GLN A 127 -0.50 0.91 7.08
N PHE A 128 0.24 -0.17 7.29
CA PHE A 128 0.41 -1.24 6.32
C PHE A 128 0.17 -2.59 7.00
N VAL A 129 -0.61 -3.44 6.36
CA VAL A 129 -0.89 -4.80 6.82
C VAL A 129 -0.63 -5.74 5.64
N MET A 130 0.09 -6.83 5.91
CA MET A 130 0.42 -7.84 4.92
C MET A 130 0.21 -9.22 5.53
N SER A 131 -0.35 -10.12 4.74
CA SER A 131 -0.41 -11.55 5.02
C SER A 131 0.18 -12.29 3.82
N ALA A 132 0.92 -13.35 4.08
CA ALA A 132 1.40 -14.27 3.06
C ALA A 132 0.74 -15.63 3.27
N VAL A 133 0.32 -16.27 2.18
CA VAL A 133 -0.23 -17.62 2.16
C VAL A 133 0.53 -18.40 1.11
N ASP A 134 1.03 -19.56 1.50
CA ASP A 134 1.61 -20.54 0.58
C ASP A 134 0.50 -21.48 0.09
N VAL A 135 0.53 -21.85 -1.20
CA VAL A 135 -0.48 -22.68 -1.84
C VAL A 135 0.23 -23.76 -2.64
N ASP A 136 -0.01 -25.02 -2.30
CA ASP A 136 0.59 -26.22 -2.89
C ASP A 136 -0.32 -26.98 -3.87
#